data_AF-A0A974BUX7-F1
#
_entry.id   AF-A0A974BUX7-F1
#
_cell.length_a   1.000
_cell.length_b   1.000
_cell.length_c   1.000
_cell.angle_alpha   90.00
_cell.angle_beta   90.00
_cell.angle_gamma   90.00
#
_symmetry.space_group_name_H-M   'P 1'
#
loop_
_entity.id
_entity.type
_entity.pdbx_description
1 polymer ?
#
loop_
_entity_poly.entity_id
_entity_poly.type
_entity_poly.pdbx_seq_one_letter_code
_entity_poly.pdbx_strand_id
1 'polypeptide(L)'
;MRVVHAINNLAASSGTVITLLRRLVLRCLENSSNFQATHIRGVKNILADALSRFDFTHFFSAAPHAQKQGEPFPVQLWQLGTQGNCSS
;
A
#
# COMPACT_ATOMS: atom_id res chain seq x y z
N MET A 1 4.92 11.10 10.68
CA MET A 1 5.53 9.75 10.54
C MET A 1 4.78 8.72 11.40
N ARG A 2 3.56 8.29 11.03
CA ARG A 2 2.86 7.23 11.78
C ARG A 2 2.84 5.89 11.04
N VAL A 3 2.69 5.91 9.71
CA VAL A 3 2.61 4.69 8.89
C VAL A 3 3.94 3.95 8.81
N VAL A 4 5.06 4.65 8.56
CA VAL A 4 6.40 4.01 8.53
C VAL A 4 6.73 3.35 9.85
N HIS A 5 6.45 4.03 10.97
CA HIS A 5 6.63 3.47 12.30
C HIS A 5 5.72 2.26 12.53
N ALA A 6 4.46 2.33 12.07
CA ALA A 6 3.53 1.22 12.20
C ALA A 6 3.92 -0.01 11.39
N ILE A 7 4.45 0.17 10.18
CA ILE A 7 4.95 -0.93 9.35
C ILE A 7 6.16 -1.58 10.01
N ASN A 8 7.18 -0.78 10.37
CA ASN A 8 8.45 -1.30 10.86
C ASN A 8 8.34 -1.95 12.25
N ASN A 9 7.36 -1.54 13.07
CA ASN A 9 7.13 -2.10 14.41
C ASN A 9 5.90 -3.01 14.49
N LEU A 10 5.17 -3.19 13.38
CA LEU A 10 3.91 -3.94 13.32
C LEU A 10 2.89 -3.52 14.37
N ALA A 11 2.83 -2.21 14.64
CA ALA A 11 2.06 -1.64 15.74
C ALA A 11 1.26 -0.40 15.29
N ALA A 12 -0.01 -0.33 15.65
CA ALA A 12 -0.86 0.82 15.37
C ALA A 12 -1.92 1.00 16.47
N SER A 13 -2.45 2.21 16.62
CA SER A 13 -3.52 2.49 17.60
C SER A 13 -4.88 1.90 17.19
N SER A 14 -5.06 1.56 15.91
CA SER A 14 -6.30 1.00 15.36
C SER A 14 -6.17 -0.50 15.15
N GLY A 15 -7.12 -1.27 15.69
CA GLY A 15 -7.18 -2.73 15.51
C GLY A 15 -7.27 -3.15 14.04
N THR A 16 -8.01 -2.41 13.22
CA THR A 16 -8.11 -2.64 11.77
C THR A 16 -6.75 -2.53 11.07
N VAL A 17 -5.95 -1.53 11.46
CA VAL A 17 -4.61 -1.33 10.90
C VAL A 17 -3.66 -2.46 11.31
N ILE A 18 -3.72 -2.92 12.57
CA ILE A 18 -2.94 -4.08 13.01
C ILE A 18 -3.33 -5.34 12.22
N THR A 19 -4.62 -5.58 12.00
CA THR A 19 -5.10 -6.73 11.21
C THR A 19 -4.61 -6.68 9.77
N LEU A 20 -4.60 -5.50 9.14
CA LEU A 20 -4.03 -5.32 7.81
C LEU A 20 -2.52 -5.56 7.79
N LEU A 21 -1.78 -5.00 8.74
CA LEU A 21 -0.32 -5.19 8.84
C LEU A 21 0.06 -6.65 9.05
N ARG A 22 -0.67 -7.37 9.91
CA ARG A 22 -0.46 -8.81 10.13
C ARG A 22 -0.68 -9.63 8.87
N ARG A 23 -1.75 -9.34 8.13
CA ARG A 23 -2.04 -10.01 6.85
C ARG A 23 -0.97 -9.72 5.81
N LEU A 24 -0.51 -8.47 5.74
CA LEU A 24 0.56 -8.07 4.83
C LEU A 24 1.86 -8.83 5.13
N VAL A 25 2.29 -8.87 6.41
CA VAL A 25 3.49 -9.61 6.81
C VAL A 25 3.37 -11.09 6.54
N LEU A 26 2.21 -11.70 6.82
CA LEU A 26 2.00 -13.12 6.52
C LEU A 26 2.23 -13.41 5.03
N ARG A 27 1.70 -12.58 4.13
CA ARG A 27 1.94 -12.73 2.69
C ARG A 27 3.40 -12.50 2.30
N CYS A 28 4.09 -11.56 2.95
CA CYS A 28 5.51 -11.33 2.69
C CYS A 28 6.37 -12.53 3.11
N LEU A 29 6.06 -13.14 4.27
CA LEU A 29 6.72 -14.34 4.79
C LEU A 29 6.47 -15.56 3.91
N GLU A 30 5.25 -15.75 3.40
CA GLU A 30 4.92 -16.82 2.43
C GLU A 30 5.78 -16.74 1.16
N ASN A 31 6.22 -15.53 0.77
CA ASN A 31 7.05 -15.30 -0.41
C ASN A 31 8.54 -15.07 -0.07
N SER A 32 8.99 -15.41 1.14
CA SER A 32 10.38 -15.23 1.62
C SER A 32 10.93 -13.79 1.53
N SER A 33 10.03 -12.80 1.48
CA SER A 33 10.39 -11.39 1.27
C SER A 33 10.31 -10.61 2.57
N ASN A 34 11.28 -9.73 2.81
CA ASN A 34 11.25 -8.80 3.94
C ASN A 34 10.54 -7.51 3.53
N PHE A 35 9.65 -7.00 4.38
CA PHE A 35 8.88 -5.79 4.12
C PHE A 35 9.29 -4.68 5.09
N GLN A 36 9.96 -3.65 4.57
CA GLN A 36 10.39 -2.47 5.34
C GLN A 36 9.90 -1.19 4.68
N ALA A 37 9.49 -0.22 5.49
CA ALA A 37 9.12 1.11 5.03
C ALA A 37 10.18 2.12 5.46
N THR A 38 10.50 3.07 4.59
CA THR A 38 11.36 4.21 4.91
C THR A 38 10.74 5.48 4.38
N HIS A 39 10.72 6.53 5.20
CA HIS A 39 10.35 7.85 4.73
C HIS A 39 11.55 8.55 4.11
N ILE A 40 11.49 8.81 2.81
CA ILE A 40 12.55 9.53 2.09
C ILE A 40 12.25 11.04 2.17
N ARG A 41 13.03 11.76 2.98
CA ARG A 41 12.84 13.22 3.15
C ARG A 41 13.14 13.94 1.84
N GLY A 42 12.27 14.87 1.45
CA GLY A 42 12.39 15.65 0.21
C GLY A 42 11.79 14.97 -1.02
N VAL A 43 11.54 13.66 -0.97
CA VAL A 43 10.81 12.95 -2.02
C VAL A 43 9.32 13.05 -1.73
N LYS A 44 8.62 13.79 -2.60
CA LYS A 44 7.16 13.84 -2.58
C LYS A 44 6.64 12.65 -3.37
N ASN A 45 5.78 11.84 -2.75
CA ASN A 45 5.12 10.72 -3.42
C ASN A 45 3.96 11.22 -4.30
N ILE A 46 4.26 12.16 -5.21
CA ILE A 46 3.29 12.92 -6.00
C ILE A 46 2.44 12.01 -6.89
N LEU A 47 3.04 10.95 -7.41
CA LEU A 47 2.34 9.99 -8.26
C LEU A 47 1.29 9.23 -7.46
N ALA A 48 1.65 8.68 -6.29
CA ALA A 48 0.68 8.00 -5.44
C ALA A 48 -0.37 8.96 -4.87
N ASP A 49 0.00 10.20 -4.52
CA ASP A 49 -0.96 11.22 -4.07
C ASP A 49 -1.98 11.56 -5.16
N ALA A 50 -1.53 11.80 -6.39
CA ALA A 50 -2.39 12.03 -7.55
C ALA A 50 -3.32 10.84 -7.82
N LEU A 51 -2.79 9.60 -7.80
CA LEU A 51 -3.60 8.39 -7.95
C LEU A 51 -4.63 8.24 -6.83
N SER A 52 -4.26 8.51 -5.58
CA SER A 52 -5.17 8.42 -4.42
C SER A 52 -6.35 9.38 -4.50
N ARG A 53 -6.22 10.45 -5.29
CA ARG A 53 -7.24 11.48 -5.53
C ARG A 53 -7.92 11.34 -6.90
N PHE A 54 -7.57 10.31 -7.68
CA PHE A 54 -8.03 10.14 -9.07
C PHE A 54 -7.67 11.33 -9.99
N ASP A 55 -6.60 12.06 -9.67
CA ASP A 55 -6.11 13.17 -10.49
C ASP A 55 -5.15 12.65 -11.56
N PHE A 56 -5.73 12.05 -12.60
CA PHE A 56 -4.97 11.48 -13.70
C PHE A 56 -4.22 12.55 -14.51
N THR A 57 -4.75 13.77 -14.58
CA THR A 57 -4.10 14.88 -15.31
C THR A 57 -2.77 15.23 -14.64
N HIS A 58 -2.77 15.43 -13.33
CA HIS A 58 -1.55 15.70 -12.58
C HIS A 58 -0.61 14.49 -12.59
N PHE A 59 -1.15 13.26 -12.49
CA PHE A 59 -0.36 12.03 -12.58
C PHE A 59 0.40 11.91 -13.91
N PHE A 60 -0.29 12.05 -15.05
CA PHE A 60 0.36 11.93 -16.36
C PHE A 60 1.29 13.12 -16.67
N SER A 61 1.03 14.29 -16.09
CA SER A 61 2.00 15.41 -16.14
C SER A 61 3.28 15.08 -15.37
N ALA A 62 3.17 14.40 -14.23
CA ALA A 62 4.30 14.03 -13.38
C ALA A 62 5.04 12.77 -13.87
N ALA A 63 4.35 11.87 -14.60
CA ALA A 63 4.92 10.68 -15.23
C ALA A 63 4.45 10.54 -16.68
N PRO A 64 5.09 11.25 -17.64
CA PRO A 64 4.69 11.22 -19.05
C PRO A 64 4.87 9.85 -19.71
N HIS A 65 5.79 9.05 -19.18
CA HIS A 65 6.10 7.70 -19.64
C HIS A 65 5.20 6.62 -19.01
N ALA A 66 4.30 6.99 -18.08
CA ALA A 66 3.38 6.03 -17.49
C ALA A 66 2.44 5.46 -18.55
N GLN A 67 2.19 4.15 -18.49
CA GLN A 67 1.25 3.50 -19.40
C GLN A 67 -0.16 4.06 -19.19
N LYS A 68 -0.84 4.41 -20.29
CA LYS A 68 -2.20 4.97 -20.24
C LYS A 68 -3.25 3.95 -19.82
N GLN A 69 -2.98 2.66 -20.05
CA GLN A 69 -3.82 1.57 -19.57
C GLN A 69 -3.19 0.97 -18.32
N GLY A 70 -4.00 0.85 -17.26
CA GLY A 70 -3.59 0.16 -16.04
C GLY A 70 -3.43 -1.33 -16.32
N GLU A 71 -2.31 -1.90 -15.89
CA GLU A 71 -2.11 -3.35 -15.88
C GLU A 71 -3.07 -4.02 -14.89
N PRO A 72 -3.54 -5.26 -15.18
CA PRO A 72 -4.36 -6.01 -14.25
C PRO A 72 -3.61 -6.22 -12.94
N PHE A 73 -4.12 -5.63 -11.86
CA PHE A 73 -3.55 -5.78 -10.54
C PHE A 73 -3.78 -7.21 -10.01
N PRO A 74 -2.78 -7.90 -9.46
CA PRO A 74 -2.90 -9.29 -9.03
C PRO A 74 -4.00 -9.45 -7.98
N VAL A 75 -4.95 -10.36 -8.25
CA VAL A 75 -6.16 -10.60 -7.43
C VAL A 75 -5.84 -10.94 -5.97
N GLN A 76 -4.70 -11.59 -5.73
CA GLN A 76 -4.26 -11.99 -4.39
C GLN A 76 -4.00 -10.76 -3.49
N LEU A 77 -3.57 -9.64 -4.08
CA LEU A 77 -3.36 -8.39 -3.35
C LEU A 77 -4.68 -7.64 -3.10
N TRP A 78 -5.67 -7.73 -3.99
CA TRP A 78 -7.02 -7.20 -3.74
C TRP A 78 -7.66 -7.81 -2.48
N GLN A 79 -7.39 -9.08 -2.23
CA GLN A 79 -7.98 -9.83 -1.12
C GLN A 79 -7.41 -9.45 0.26
N LEU A 80 -6.29 -8.71 0.32
CA LEU A 80 -5.69 -8.28 1.59
C LEU A 80 -6.61 -7.36 2.40
N GLY A 81 -7.44 -6.56 1.73
CA GLY A 81 -8.36 -5.61 2.38
C GLY A 81 -9.73 -6.20 2.71
N THR A 82 -10.19 -7.20 1.94
CA THR A 82 -11.59 -7.66 1.93
C THR A 82 -11.86 -8.87 2.83
N GLN A 83 -10.83 -9.59 3.28
CA GLN A 83 -10.93 -10.75 4.17
C GLN A 83 -11.23 -10.34 5.63
N GLY A 84 -12.32 -9.61 5.85
CA GLY A 84 -12.65 -8.98 7.14
C GLY A 84 -14.14 -8.87 7.45
N ASN A 85 -15.01 -9.58 6.73
CA ASN A 85 -16.41 -9.76 7.14
C ASN A 85 -16.87 -11.14 6.64
N CYS A 86 -16.88 -12.11 7.55
CA CYS A 86 -17.70 -13.32 7.59
C CYS A 86 -16.99 -14.33 8.51
N SER A 87 -17.27 -14.23 9.80
CA SER A 87 -17.29 -15.39 10.68
C SER A 87 -18.67 -15.38 11.32
N SER A 88 -19.36 -16.50 11.11
CA SER A 88 -20.69 -16.86 11.60
C SER A 88 -20.86 -16.75 13.10
#